data_AF-A0A9E0UZN9-F1
#
_entry.id   AF-A0A9E0UZN9-F1
#
_cell.length_a   1.000
_cell.length_b   1.000
_cell.length_c   1.000
_cell.angle_alpha   90.00
_cell.angle_beta   90.00
_cell.angle_gamma   90.00
#
_symmetry.space_group_name_H-M   'P 1'
#
loop_
_entity.id
_entity.type
_entity.pdbx_description
1 polymer ?
#
loop_
_entity_poly.entity_id
_entity_poly.type
_entity_poly.pdbx_seq_one_letter_code
_entity_poly.pdbx_strand_id
1 'polypeptide(L)'
;VDMAKVYENFLTAALTESLKQHGGWTRAQDRHHLDVDEAIAMRPDLVWYRDAAPAAVIDAKYKAEKPAGFPDADLYQMLAYCTALQLDDGHLVYAKGNADEVAHTVRHADIKIHAHTLDLGCDPTALLAQVAALANRIATSPQVALCS
;
A
#
# COMPACT_ATOMS: atom_id res chain seq x y z
N VAL A 1 -22.84 7.93 2.95
CA VAL A 1 -21.62 7.93 2.10
C VAL A 1 -20.68 6.88 2.65
N ASP A 2 -20.11 6.04 1.78
CA ASP A 2 -19.11 5.05 2.19
C ASP A 2 -17.77 5.76 2.41
N MET A 3 -17.42 6.00 3.68
CA MET A 3 -16.17 6.70 4.02
C MET A 3 -14.93 5.89 3.67
N ALA A 4 -15.01 4.56 3.68
CA ALA A 4 -13.89 3.73 3.28
C ALA A 4 -13.58 3.95 1.80
N LYS A 5 -14.61 3.94 0.95
CA LYS A 5 -14.43 4.20 -0.48
C LYS A 5 -13.97 5.63 -0.77
N VAL A 6 -14.45 6.62 -0.01
CA VAL A 6 -13.99 8.01 -0.15
C VAL A 6 -12.50 8.12 0.18
N TYR A 7 -12.05 7.50 1.27
CA TYR A 7 -10.64 7.51 1.66
C TYR A 7 -9.76 6.76 0.66
N GLU A 8 -10.19 5.60 0.18
CA GLU A 8 -9.50 4.84 -0.87
C GLU A 8 -9.29 5.68 -2.13
N ASN A 9 -10.36 6.31 -2.63
CA ASN A 9 -10.31 7.15 -3.82
C ASN A 9 -9.38 8.37 -3.62
N PHE A 10 -9.47 9.01 -2.45
CA PHE A 10 -8.60 10.13 -2.08
C PHE A 10 -7.13 9.71 -2.08
N LEU A 11 -6.79 8.63 -1.35
CA LEU A 11 -5.42 8.16 -1.21
C LEU A 11 -4.84 7.77 -2.57
N THR A 12 -5.60 7.00 -3.35
CA THR A 12 -5.22 6.55 -4.70
C THR A 12 -4.90 7.74 -5.60
N ALA A 13 -5.74 8.77 -5.61
CA ALA A 13 -5.53 9.96 -6.42
C ALA A 13 -4.32 10.78 -5.94
N ALA A 14 -4.21 11.02 -4.63
CA ALA A 14 -3.14 11.83 -4.05
C ALA A 14 -1.76 11.17 -4.18
N LEU A 15 -1.66 9.86 -3.98
CA LEU A 15 -0.43 9.10 -4.21
C LEU A 15 -0.09 9.00 -5.69
N THR A 16 -1.07 8.83 -6.57
CA THR A 16 -0.83 8.84 -8.03
C THR A 16 -0.20 10.16 -8.46
N GLU A 17 -0.69 11.29 -7.96
CA GLU A 17 -0.08 12.58 -8.27
C GLU A 17 1.32 12.71 -7.68
N SER A 18 1.48 12.35 -6.40
CA SER A 18 2.75 12.47 -5.69
C SER A 18 3.84 11.55 -6.26
N LEU A 19 3.50 10.34 -6.72
CA LEU A 19 4.47 9.39 -7.26
C LEU A 19 4.99 9.78 -8.66
N LYS A 20 4.30 10.65 -9.40
CA LYS A 20 4.78 11.14 -10.71
C LYS A 20 6.17 11.77 -10.64
N GLN A 21 6.48 12.46 -9.53
CA GLN A 21 7.79 13.09 -9.33
C GLN A 21 8.95 12.08 -9.20
N HIS A 22 8.63 10.80 -8.95
CA HIS A 22 9.59 9.71 -8.81
C HIS A 22 9.66 8.82 -10.06
N GLY A 23 9.00 9.21 -11.15
CA GLY A 23 8.93 8.42 -12.38
C GLY A 23 7.99 7.22 -12.27
N GLY A 24 8.00 6.36 -13.29
CA GLY A 24 7.08 5.24 -13.38
C GLY A 24 5.64 5.67 -13.65
N TRP A 25 4.70 4.79 -13.34
CA TRP A 25 3.25 5.03 -13.49
C TRP A 25 2.48 4.18 -12.49
N THR A 26 1.24 4.57 -12.17
CA THR A 26 0.40 3.85 -11.23
C THR A 26 -0.82 3.22 -11.91
N ARG A 27 -1.32 2.13 -11.32
CA ARG A 27 -2.59 1.51 -11.69
C ARG A 27 -3.45 1.34 -10.45
N ALA A 28 -4.59 2.03 -10.46
CA ALA A 28 -5.59 1.86 -9.42
C ALA A 28 -6.37 0.56 -9.65
N GLN A 29 -6.71 -0.13 -8.57
CA GLN A 29 -7.60 -1.28 -8.58
C GLN A 29 -7.15 -2.38 -9.56
N ASP A 30 -5.83 -2.61 -9.63
CA ASP A 30 -5.18 -3.48 -10.61
C ASP A 30 -5.48 -4.95 -10.31
N ARG A 31 -5.83 -5.73 -11.33
CA ARG A 31 -6.23 -7.13 -11.16
C ARG A 31 -5.03 -8.05 -11.32
N HIS A 32 -4.85 -8.91 -10.34
CA HIS A 32 -3.82 -9.94 -10.29
C HIS A 32 -4.42 -11.27 -9.83
N HIS A 33 -3.61 -12.32 -9.82
CA HIS A 33 -3.98 -13.61 -9.25
C HIS A 33 -2.89 -14.08 -8.29
N LEU A 34 -3.29 -14.76 -7.21
CA LEU A 34 -2.35 -15.27 -6.21
C LEU A 34 -1.71 -16.59 -6.66
N ASP A 35 -2.47 -17.40 -7.38
CA ASP A 35 -2.13 -18.76 -7.76
C ASP A 35 -1.87 -18.87 -9.27
N VAL A 36 -1.14 -19.93 -9.65
CA VAL A 36 -0.74 -20.19 -11.03
C VAL A 36 -1.94 -20.48 -11.94
N ASP A 37 -2.99 -21.09 -11.40
CA ASP A 37 -4.22 -21.44 -12.13
C ASP A 37 -5.19 -20.24 -12.27
N GLU A 38 -4.80 -19.06 -11.77
CA GLU A 38 -5.59 -17.83 -11.79
C GLU A 38 -6.96 -17.94 -11.10
N ALA A 39 -7.13 -18.87 -10.15
CA ALA A 39 -8.40 -19.10 -9.47
C ALA A 39 -8.67 -18.10 -8.33
N ILE A 40 -7.63 -17.52 -7.75
CA ILE A 40 -7.68 -16.63 -6.59
C ILE A 40 -7.34 -15.21 -7.06
N ALA A 41 -8.38 -14.46 -7.43
CA ALA A 41 -8.23 -13.07 -7.84
C ALA A 41 -7.82 -12.16 -6.69
N MET A 42 -6.95 -11.20 -7.00
CA MET A 42 -6.49 -10.14 -6.13
C MET A 42 -6.66 -8.80 -6.80
N ARG A 43 -6.92 -7.78 -5.97
CA ARG A 43 -7.15 -6.41 -6.44
C ARG A 43 -6.67 -5.41 -5.40
N PRO A 44 -5.38 -5.03 -5.42
CA PRO A 44 -4.87 -3.96 -4.58
C PRO A 44 -5.46 -2.60 -4.99
N ASP A 45 -5.54 -1.67 -4.05
CA ASP A 45 -6.05 -0.33 -4.35
C ASP A 45 -5.16 0.46 -5.32
N LEU A 46 -3.84 0.36 -5.15
CA LEU A 46 -2.87 1.04 -6.01
C LEU A 46 -1.59 0.21 -6.15
N VAL A 47 -1.16 0.00 -7.39
CA VAL A 47 0.17 -0.55 -7.71
C VAL A 47 0.97 0.53 -8.44
N TRP A 48 2.19 0.81 -7.98
CA TRP A 48 3.14 1.67 -8.66
C TRP A 48 4.13 0.81 -9.43
N TYR A 49 4.40 1.18 -10.68
CA TYR A 49 5.24 0.44 -11.61
C TYR A 49 6.44 1.29 -12.04
N ARG A 50 7.63 0.65 -12.10
CA ARG A 50 8.85 1.20 -12.68
C ARG A 50 9.46 0.19 -13.63
N ASP A 51 9.99 0.65 -14.76
CA ASP A 51 10.68 -0.21 -15.73
C ASP A 51 9.86 -1.47 -16.13
N ALA A 52 8.53 -1.29 -16.22
CA ALA A 52 7.52 -2.31 -16.49
C ALA A 52 7.30 -3.40 -15.43
N ALA A 53 7.88 -3.26 -14.23
CA ALA A 53 7.66 -4.15 -13.08
C ALA A 53 6.95 -3.42 -11.93
N PRO A 54 6.16 -4.13 -11.10
CA PRO A 54 5.67 -3.60 -9.83
C PRO A 54 6.85 -3.09 -8.99
N ALA A 55 6.73 -1.87 -8.47
CA ALA A 55 7.70 -1.24 -7.59
C ALA A 55 7.18 -1.08 -6.16
N ALA A 56 5.87 -0.91 -6.00
CA ALA A 56 5.21 -0.88 -4.70
C ALA A 56 3.73 -1.24 -4.84
N VAL A 57 3.17 -1.82 -3.78
CA VAL A 57 1.73 -2.04 -3.63
C VAL A 57 1.23 -1.30 -2.39
N ILE A 58 0.11 -0.60 -2.55
CA ILE A 58 -0.49 0.25 -1.54
C ILE A 58 -1.97 -0.09 -1.39
N ASP A 59 -2.44 -0.23 -0.15
CA ASP A 59 -3.84 -0.52 0.18
C ASP A 59 -4.35 0.42 1.29
N ALA A 60 -5.53 1.00 1.08
CA ALA A 60 -6.12 2.03 1.94
C ALA A 60 -7.00 1.40 3.02
N LYS A 61 -6.81 1.81 4.29
CA LYS A 61 -7.61 1.31 5.41
C LYS A 61 -8.27 2.46 6.18
N TYR A 62 -9.58 2.62 6.06
CA TYR A 62 -10.29 3.72 6.74
C TYR A 62 -10.47 3.50 8.25
N LYS A 63 -10.43 2.24 8.72
CA LYS A 63 -10.44 1.91 10.15
C LYS A 63 -9.26 1.02 10.47
N ALA A 64 -8.59 1.28 11.58
CA ALA A 64 -7.68 0.32 12.21
C ALA A 64 -8.44 -0.70 13.09
N GLU A 65 -9.76 -0.58 13.19
CA GLU A 65 -10.59 -1.46 14.02
C GLU A 65 -10.62 -2.86 13.42
N LYS A 66 -9.96 -3.76 14.15
CA LYS A 66 -9.89 -5.20 13.95
C LYS A 66 -11.31 -5.78 13.85
N PRO A 67 -11.75 -6.28 12.69
CA PRO A 67 -13.02 -6.99 12.59
C PRO A 67 -13.04 -8.14 13.61
N ALA A 68 -14.15 -8.32 14.33
CA ALA A 68 -14.29 -9.42 15.26
C ALA A 68 -14.07 -10.76 14.52
N GLY A 69 -12.97 -11.46 14.84
CA GLY A 69 -12.61 -12.76 14.27
C GLY A 69 -11.30 -12.80 13.47
N PHE A 70 -10.86 -11.71 12.85
CA PHE A 70 -9.59 -11.65 12.09
C PHE A 70 -8.85 -10.33 12.31
N PRO A 71 -8.12 -10.21 13.43
CA PRO A 71 -7.51 -8.95 13.84
C PRO A 71 -6.40 -8.44 12.90
N ASP A 72 -5.83 -9.31 12.08
CA ASP A 72 -4.64 -9.01 11.27
C ASP A 72 -4.88 -9.34 9.78
N ALA A 73 -6.14 -9.35 9.34
CA ALA A 73 -6.55 -9.68 7.96
C ALA A 73 -5.82 -8.85 6.90
N ASP A 74 -5.62 -7.56 7.17
CA ASP A 74 -4.92 -6.63 6.28
C ASP A 74 -3.46 -7.05 6.06
N LEU A 75 -2.79 -7.57 7.09
CA LEU A 75 -1.40 -8.04 6.99
C LEU A 75 -1.31 -9.29 6.11
N TYR A 76 -2.25 -10.24 6.28
CA TYR A 76 -2.29 -11.44 5.43
C TYR A 76 -2.62 -11.11 3.98
N GLN A 77 -3.52 -10.16 3.75
CA GLN A 77 -3.83 -9.66 2.42
C GLN A 77 -2.62 -8.99 1.76
N MET A 78 -1.92 -8.13 2.50
CA MET A 78 -0.72 -7.47 1.99
C MET A 78 0.41 -8.46 1.69
N LEU A 79 0.58 -9.49 2.53
CA LEU A 79 1.49 -10.59 2.24
C LEU A 79 1.14 -11.29 0.91
N ALA A 80 -0.14 -11.57 0.66
CA ALA A 80 -0.58 -12.17 -0.58
C ALA A 80 -0.29 -11.28 -1.81
N TYR A 81 -0.53 -9.96 -1.68
CA TYR A 81 -0.17 -9.00 -2.73
C TYR A 81 1.32 -8.97 -3.00
N CYS A 82 2.15 -8.86 -1.97
CA CYS A 82 3.60 -8.84 -2.13
C CYS A 82 4.12 -10.13 -2.78
N THR A 83 3.58 -11.27 -2.38
CA THR A 83 3.95 -12.59 -2.94
C THR A 83 3.66 -12.67 -4.44
N ALA A 84 2.47 -12.29 -4.88
CA ALA A 84 2.11 -12.40 -6.30
C ALA A 84 2.72 -11.30 -7.18
N LEU A 85 3.03 -10.14 -6.61
CA LEU A 85 3.68 -9.03 -7.32
C LEU A 85 5.21 -9.11 -7.27
N GLN A 86 5.78 -10.11 -6.57
CA GLN A 86 7.21 -10.25 -6.32
C GLN A 86 7.82 -8.98 -5.70
N LEU A 87 7.17 -8.47 -4.66
CA LEU A 87 7.60 -7.27 -3.93
C LEU A 87 8.14 -7.64 -2.54
N ASP A 88 9.24 -7.00 -2.16
CA ASP A 88 9.81 -7.10 -0.81
C ASP A 88 9.15 -6.13 0.18
N ASP A 89 8.41 -5.14 -0.31
CA ASP A 89 7.74 -4.14 0.51
C ASP A 89 6.27 -3.97 0.11
N GLY A 90 5.39 -3.93 1.11
CA GLY A 90 3.97 -3.63 0.96
C GLY A 90 3.53 -2.54 1.92
N HIS A 91 2.59 -1.69 1.51
CA HIS A 91 2.21 -0.49 2.26
C HIS A 91 0.71 -0.44 2.56
N LEU A 92 0.36 -0.61 3.84
CA LEU A 92 -0.97 -0.34 4.36
C LEU A 92 -1.03 1.12 4.84
N VAL A 93 -2.08 1.85 4.49
CA VAL A 93 -2.21 3.27 4.87
C VAL A 93 -3.52 3.51 5.60
N TYR A 94 -3.43 3.66 6.93
CA TYR A 94 -4.57 3.82 7.82
C TYR A 94 -5.00 5.28 7.99
N ALA A 95 -6.30 5.54 7.96
CA ALA A 95 -6.92 6.86 8.12
C ALA A 95 -6.96 7.38 9.58
N LYS A 96 -6.03 6.97 10.45
CA LYS A 96 -6.12 7.22 11.90
C LYS A 96 -4.88 7.94 12.44
N GLY A 97 -5.08 9.09 13.09
CA GLY A 97 -4.00 9.86 13.73
C GLY A 97 -3.36 9.18 14.95
N ASN A 98 -2.07 9.46 15.15
CA ASN A 98 -1.19 9.11 16.29
C ASN A 98 -1.03 7.62 16.64
N ALA A 99 -1.23 6.69 15.70
CA ALA A 99 -0.59 5.38 15.86
C ALA A 99 0.83 5.49 15.28
N ASP A 100 1.81 4.94 16.00
CA ASP A 100 3.17 4.87 15.48
C ASP A 100 3.17 4.10 14.15
N GLU A 101 3.98 4.56 13.20
CA GLU A 101 4.25 3.77 12.00
C GLU A 101 4.91 2.45 12.42
N VAL A 102 4.33 1.32 12.02
CA VAL A 102 4.86 -0.01 12.37
C VAL A 102 5.28 -0.72 11.10
N ALA A 103 6.45 -1.36 11.15
CA ALA A 103 6.88 -2.28 10.11
C ALA A 103 6.87 -3.71 10.65
N HIS A 104 6.28 -4.63 9.89
CA HIS A 104 6.24 -6.06 10.16
C HIS A 104 7.15 -6.77 9.15
N THR A 105 8.27 -7.31 9.61
CA THR A 105 9.07 -8.25 8.80
C THR A 105 8.42 -9.62 8.87
N VAL A 106 8.01 -10.14 7.71
CA VAL A 106 7.36 -11.44 7.59
C VAL A 106 8.37 -12.55 7.86
N ARG A 107 7.98 -13.57 8.61
CA ARG A 107 8.86 -14.72 8.84
C ARG A 107 8.94 -15.56 7.57
N HIS A 108 10.15 -15.98 7.20
CA HIS A 108 10.41 -16.87 6.06
C HIS A 108 10.02 -16.30 4.70
N ALA A 109 9.80 -14.99 4.63
CA ALA A 109 9.69 -14.24 3.40
C ALA A 109 10.53 -12.98 3.59
N ASP A 110 11.29 -12.58 2.58
CA ASP A 110 12.04 -11.31 2.58
C ASP A 110 11.09 -10.12 2.32
N ILE A 111 9.93 -10.14 2.98
CA ILE A 111 8.84 -9.18 2.82
C ILE A 111 8.69 -8.35 4.09
N LYS A 112 8.64 -7.03 3.94
CA LYS A 112 8.30 -6.06 4.98
C LYS A 112 6.97 -5.38 4.67
N ILE A 113 6.05 -5.46 5.61
CA ILE A 113 4.76 -4.77 5.52
C ILE A 113 4.81 -3.52 6.39
N HIS A 114 4.66 -2.36 5.78
CA HIS A 114 4.63 -1.06 6.45
C HIS A 114 3.18 -0.64 6.70
N ALA A 115 2.84 -0.38 7.95
CA ALA A 115 1.59 0.23 8.36
C ALA A 115 1.84 1.72 8.63
N HIS A 116 1.41 2.54 7.68
CA HIS A 116 1.46 4.00 7.74
C HIS A 116 0.15 4.56 8.27
N THR A 117 0.20 5.78 8.80
CA THR A 117 -0.99 6.52 9.22
C THR A 117 -1.04 7.91 8.61
N LEU A 118 -2.22 8.32 8.17
CA LEU A 118 -2.52 9.71 7.78
C LEU A 118 -3.48 10.33 8.79
N ASP A 119 -3.14 11.53 9.26
CA ASP A 119 -4.03 12.34 10.10
C ASP A 119 -5.04 13.07 9.21
N LEU A 120 -6.28 12.57 9.17
CA LEU A 120 -7.39 13.20 8.45
C LEU A 120 -7.99 14.41 9.19
N GLY A 121 -7.58 14.67 10.43
CA GLY A 121 -8.06 15.79 11.24
C GLY A 121 -7.32 17.11 10.98
N CYS A 122 -6.19 17.07 10.28
CA CYS A 122 -5.44 18.27 9.92
C CYS A 122 -6.06 19.02 8.73
N ASP A 123 -5.53 20.19 8.40
CA ASP A 123 -5.97 20.92 7.21
C ASP A 123 -5.59 20.17 5.90
N PRO A 124 -6.29 20.43 4.78
CA PRO A 124 -6.05 19.73 3.53
C PRO A 124 -4.62 19.88 2.98
N THR A 125 -3.97 21.02 3.20
CA THR A 125 -2.59 21.24 2.73
C THR A 125 -1.61 20.39 3.53
N ALA A 126 -1.78 20.32 4.84
CA ALA A 126 -1.00 19.43 5.69
C ALA A 126 -1.23 17.94 5.35
N LEU A 127 -2.46 17.54 5.04
CA LEU A 127 -2.76 16.16 4.64
C LEU A 127 -2.08 15.79 3.32
N LEU A 128 -2.11 16.68 2.32
CA LEU A 128 -1.39 16.47 1.05
C LEU A 128 0.12 16.40 1.26
N ALA A 129 0.68 17.18 2.19
CA ALA A 129 2.09 17.10 2.55
C ALA A 129 2.44 15.74 3.21
N GLN A 130 1.55 15.18 4.04
CA GLN A 130 1.73 13.83 4.57
C GLN A 130 1.76 12.77 3.45
N VAL A 131 0.86 12.88 2.45
CA VAL A 131 0.84 11.96 1.30
C VAL A 131 2.12 12.10 0.46
N ALA A 132 2.60 13.32 0.23
CA ALA A 132 3.85 13.54 -0.49
C ALA A 132 5.06 12.95 0.24
N ALA A 133 5.13 13.09 1.57
CA ALA A 133 6.16 12.49 2.39
C ALA A 133 6.09 10.95 2.35
N LEU A 134 4.88 10.37 2.37
CA LEU A 134 4.67 8.94 2.20
C LEU A 134 5.14 8.47 0.81
N ALA A 135 4.77 9.17 -0.26
CA ALA A 135 5.21 8.85 -1.61
C ALA A 135 6.74 8.84 -1.73
N ASN A 136 7.43 9.79 -1.10
CA ASN A 136 8.89 9.82 -1.06
C ASN A 136 9.48 8.60 -0.32
N ARG A 137 8.89 8.19 0.81
CA ARG A 137 9.33 6.99 1.54
C ARG A 137 9.13 5.72 0.70
N ILE A 138 7.99 5.58 0.04
CA ILE A 138 7.71 4.47 -0.87
C ILE A 138 8.75 4.45 -2.01
N ALA A 139 8.99 5.60 -2.64
CA ALA A 139 9.89 5.72 -3.77
C ALA A 139 11.37 5.50 -3.45
N THR A 140 11.76 5.68 -2.19
CA THR A 140 13.15 5.51 -1.73
C THR A 140 13.36 4.21 -0.94
N SER A 141 12.32 3.40 -0.78
CA SER A 141 12.45 2.07 -0.18
C SER A 141 13.32 1.19 -1.10
N PRO A 142 14.40 0.59 -0.59
CA PRO A 142 15.30 -0.20 -1.40
C PRO A 142 14.59 -1.47 -1.89
N GLN A 143 14.40 -1.60 -3.20
CA GLN A 143 14.08 -2.91 -3.79
C GLN A 143 15.33 -3.77 -3.72
N VAL A 144 15.25 -4.97 -3.14
CA VAL A 144 16.34 -5.92 -3.25
C VAL A 144 16.34 -6.40 -4.69
N ALA A 145 17.40 -6.07 -5.43
CA ALA A 145 17.57 -6.61 -6.76
C ALA A 145 17.65 -8.13 -6.63
N LEU A 146 16.71 -8.85 -7.26
CA LEU A 146 16.84 -10.28 -7.48
C LEU A 146 18.12 -10.49 -8.29
N CYS A 147 19.20 -10.93 -7.63
CA CYS A 147 20.38 -11.44 -8.33
C CYS A 147 19.91 -12.61 -9.21
N SER A 148 19.99 -12.40 -10.53
CA SER A 148 19.66 -13.39 -11.55
C SER A 148 20.63 -14.56 -11.56
#